data_AF-A0A7W7WMK9-F1
#
_entry.id   AF-A0A7W7WMK9-F1
#
_cell.length_a   1.000
_cell.length_b   1.000
_cell.length_c   1.000
_cell.angle_alpha   90.00
_cell.angle_beta   90.00
_cell.angle_gamma   90.00
#
_symmetry.space_group_name_H-M   'P 1'
#
loop_
_entity.id
_entity.type
_entity.pdbx_description
1 polymer ?
#
loop_
_entity_poly.entity_id
_entity_poly.type
_entity_poly.pdbx_seq_one_letter_code
_entity_poly.pdbx_strand_id
1 'polypeptide(L)' 'MPTTDVVRAWTDTDYRATLSADQLAQLPAHPAGDLNAELAELVEMYEACSTYMTPCNTGPASTGPACCAC' A
#
# COMPACT_ATOMS: atom_id res chain seq x y z
N MET A 1 -28.19 -1.55 -2.83
CA MET A 1 -27.37 -2.74 -3.14
C MET A 1 -27.60 -3.84 -2.10
N PRO A 2 -27.72 -5.13 -2.45
CA PRO A 2 -27.87 -6.22 -1.48
C PRO A 2 -26.55 -6.53 -0.76
N THR A 3 -26.62 -7.08 0.46
CA THR A 3 -25.47 -7.32 1.34
C THR A 3 -24.41 -8.25 0.74
N THR A 4 -24.82 -9.28 0.00
CA THR A 4 -23.90 -10.20 -0.68
C THR A 4 -23.05 -9.51 -1.73
N ASP A 5 -23.63 -8.54 -2.44
CA ASP A 5 -22.93 -7.77 -3.46
C ASP A 5 -21.96 -6.79 -2.80
N VAL A 6 -22.32 -6.21 -1.65
CA VAL A 6 -21.43 -5.32 -0.88
C VAL A 6 -20.17 -6.07 -0.44
N VAL A 7 -20.34 -7.26 0.13
CA VAL A 7 -19.19 -8.10 0.52
C VAL A 7 -18.35 -8.45 -0.70
N ARG A 8 -18.99 -8.84 -1.81
CA ARG A 8 -18.27 -9.16 -3.03
C ARG A 8 -17.50 -7.96 -3.59
N ALA A 9 -18.07 -6.76 -3.53
CA ALA A 9 -17.40 -5.53 -3.95
C ALA A 9 -16.19 -5.14 -3.07
N TRP A 10 -16.11 -5.67 -1.84
CA TRP A 10 -14.94 -5.51 -0.99
C TRP A 10 -13.87 -6.58 -1.22
N THR A 11 -14.27 -7.81 -1.49
CA THR A 11 -13.33 -8.94 -1.62
C THR A 11 -12.83 -9.18 -3.04
N ASP A 12 -13.63 -8.82 -4.05
CA ASP A 12 -13.38 -9.07 -5.47
C ASP A 12 -13.21 -7.74 -6.21
N THR A 13 -11.96 -7.46 -6.58
CA THR A 13 -11.57 -6.24 -7.29
C THR A 13 -12.12 -6.18 -8.71
N ASP A 14 -12.25 -7.31 -9.39
CA ASP A 14 -12.77 -7.36 -10.76
C ASP A 14 -14.25 -7.02 -10.76
N TYR A 15 -15.01 -7.60 -9.83
CA TYR A 15 -16.41 -7.25 -9.64
C TYR A 15 -16.58 -5.77 -9.30
N ARG A 16 -15.74 -5.23 -8.39
CA ARG A 16 -15.78 -3.81 -8.03
C ARG A 16 -15.51 -2.90 -9.23
N ALA A 17 -14.62 -3.30 -10.13
CA ALA A 17 -14.32 -2.54 -11.35
C ALA A 17 -15.49 -2.49 -12.34
N THR A 18 -16.43 -3.44 -12.26
CA THR A 18 -17.65 -3.45 -13.11
C THR A 18 -18.77 -2.54 -12.61
N LEU A 19 -18.66 -2.00 -11.39
CA LEU A 19 -19.72 -1.18 -10.78
C LEU A 19 -19.75 0.24 -11.37
N SER A 20 -20.95 0.79 -11.53
CA SER A 20 -21.13 2.19 -11.94
C SER A 20 -20.82 3.16 -10.79
N ALA A 21 -20.63 4.45 -11.10
CA ALA A 21 -20.39 5.48 -10.09
C ALA A 21 -21.51 5.56 -9.04
N ASP A 22 -22.77 5.42 -9.45
CA ASP A 22 -23.92 5.42 -8.54
C ASP A 22 -23.94 4.20 -7.61
N GLN A 23 -23.44 3.06 -8.08
CA GLN A 23 -23.33 1.84 -7.27
C GLN A 23 -22.15 1.92 -6.31
N LEU A 24 -21.03 2.49 -6.74
CA LEU A 24 -19.88 2.74 -5.88
C LEU A 24 -20.23 3.71 -4.74
N ALA A 25 -21.06 4.72 -5.01
CA ALA A 25 -21.55 5.66 -4.00
C ALA A 25 -22.48 5.01 -2.95
N GLN A 26 -23.08 3.86 -3.26
CA GLN A 26 -23.90 3.10 -2.31
C GLN A 26 -23.10 2.15 -1.42
N LEU A 27 -21.80 1.96 -1.69
CA LEU A 27 -20.95 1.10 -0.87
C LEU A 27 -20.68 1.76 0.49
N PRO A 28 -20.98 1.07 1.61
CA PRO A 28 -20.59 1.56 2.92
C PRO A 28 -19.06 1.56 3.06
N ALA A 29 -18.58 2.26 4.09
CA ALA A 29 -17.17 2.21 4.47
C ALA A 29 -16.73 0.76 4.72
N HIS A 30 -15.51 0.44 4.29
CA HIS A 30 -14.95 -0.90 4.47
C HIS A 30 -14.86 -1.21 5.98
N PRO A 31 -15.26 -2.42 6.43
CA PRO A 31 -15.38 -2.73 7.85
C PRO A 31 -14.02 -2.76 8.56
N ALA A 32 -12.93 -2.92 7.81
CA ALA A 32 -11.57 -2.83 8.33
C ALA A 32 -11.02 -1.39 8.40
N GLY A 33 -11.84 -0.37 8.09
CA GLY A 33 -11.39 1.03 8.03
C GLY A 33 -10.79 1.41 6.68
N ASP A 34 -10.03 2.51 6.66
CA ASP A 34 -9.39 3.04 5.46
C ASP A 34 -8.04 2.37 5.20
N LEU A 35 -8.10 1.17 4.63
CA LEU A 35 -6.93 0.37 4.28
C LEU A 35 -6.00 1.05 3.27
N ASN A 36 -6.51 1.98 2.45
CA ASN A 36 -5.68 2.69 1.48
C ASN A 36 -4.77 3.71 2.18
N ALA A 37 -5.27 4.41 3.20
CA ALA A 37 -4.46 5.32 4.00
C ALA A 37 -3.36 4.57 4.76
N GLU A 38 -3.72 3.44 5.40
CA GLU A 38 -2.76 2.59 6.11
C GLU A 38 -1.70 2.00 5.17
N LEU A 39 -2.10 1.55 3.99
CA LEU A 39 -1.16 1.06 2.97
C LEU A 39 -0.24 2.17 2.47
N ALA A 40 -0.74 3.38 2.27
CA ALA A 40 0.06 4.52 1.84
C ALA A 40 1.15 4.87 2.87
N GLU A 41 0.83 4.86 4.16
CA GLU A 41 1.80 5.07 5.24
C GLU A 41 2.90 3.99 5.24
N LEU A 42 2.51 2.72 5.04
CA LEU A 42 3.47 1.62 4.95
C LEU A 42 4.38 1.71 3.72
N VAL A 43 3.84 2.15 2.57
CA VAL A 43 4.62 2.37 1.35
C VAL A 43 5.60 3.53 1.54
N GLU A 44 5.16 4.65 2.12
CA GLU A 44 6.03 5.79 2.40
C GLU A 44 7.19 5.41 3.33
N MET A 45 6.91 4.63 4.37
CA MET A 45 7.93 4.08 5.27
C MET A 45 8.94 3.16 4.55
N TYR A 46 8.48 2.32 3.61
CA TYR A 46 9.35 1.44 2.84
C TYR A 46 10.18 2.21 1.80
N GLU A 47 9.59 3.21 1.15
CA GLU A 47 10.27 4.05 0.17
C GLU A 47 11.32 4.98 0.81
N ALA A 48 11.09 5.41 2.05
CA ALA A 48 12.08 6.14 2.86
C ALA A 48 13.37 5.33 3.13
N CYS A 49 13.31 4.00 3.04
CA CYS A 49 14.45 3.10 3.19
C CYS A 49 15.01 2.59 1.83
N SER A 50 14.20 2.56 0.76
CA SER A 50 14.62 1.99 -0.53
C SER A 50 15.40 2.95 -1.43
N THR A 51 15.30 4.27 -1.23
CA THR A 51 16.05 5.26 -2.02
C THR A 51 17.54 5.36 -1.66
N TYR A 52 18.00 4.61 -0.66
CA TYR A 52 19.42 4.42 -0.33
C TYR A 52 19.94 3.00 -0.62
N MET A 53 19.44 2.36 -1.68
CA MET A 53 20.15 1.25 -2.32
C MET A 53 21.41 1.74 -3.06
N THR A 54 22.24 2.55 -2.41
CA THR A 54 23.66 2.60 -2.77
C THR A 54 24.23 1.29 -2.26
N PRO A 55 24.80 0.42 -3.11
CA PRO A 55 25.41 -0.80 -2.61
C PRO A 55 26.49 -0.40 -1.61
N CYS A 56 26.39 -0.87 -0.38
CA CYS A 56 27.43 -0.82 0.65
C CYS A 56 28.76 -1.49 0.23
N ASN A 57 28.85 -1.94 -1.02
CA ASN A 57 29.87 -2.82 -1.52
C ASN A 57 30.31 -2.29 -2.88
N THR A 58 31.38 -1.49 -2.91
CA THR A 58 32.56 -1.73 -3.77
C THR A 58 33.58 -0.60 -3.55
N GLY A 59 34.25 -0.62 -2.41
CA GLY A 59 35.48 0.14 -2.18
C GLY A 59 36.36 -0.64 -1.20
N PRO A 60 37.64 -0.90 -1.50
CA PRO A 60 38.49 -1.65 -0.59
C PRO A 60 38.85 -0.74 0.59
N ALA A 61 38.49 -1.20 1.80
CA ALA A 61 39.09 -0.91 3.10
C ALA A 61 39.53 0.55 3.44
N SER A 62 39.10 1.00 4.63
CA SER A 62 39.38 2.29 5.30
C SER A 62 38.46 3.43 4.82
N THR A 63 37.57 4.05 5.60
CA THR A 63 37.55 4.29 7.05
C THR A 63 36.13 4.75 7.42
N GLY A 64 35.42 4.06 8.33
CA GLY A 64 34.17 4.56 8.94
C GLY A 64 33.05 3.52 9.04
N PRO A 65 32.28 3.47 10.14
CA PRO A 65 31.24 2.47 10.34
C PRO A 65 29.99 2.82 9.53
N ALA A 66 29.54 1.82 8.78
CA ALA A 66 28.19 1.53 8.30
C ALA A 66 27.44 2.61 7.49
N CYS A 67 27.00 2.16 6.31
CA CYS A 67 26.02 2.77 5.43
C CYS A 67 24.80 3.36 6.16
N CYS A 68 24.16 4.33 5.51
CA CYS A 68 22.92 4.99 5.91
C CYS A 68 22.05 4.10 6.81
N ALA A 69 22.07 4.40 8.10
CA ALA A 69 21.03 3.98 9.01
C ALA A 69 19.77 4.80 8.64
N CYS A 70 18.64 4.12 8.48
CA CYS A 70 17.36 4.75 8.81
C CYS A 70 17.34 5.09 10.31
#